data_AF-A0A6M0IDW7-F1
#
_entry.id   AF-A0A6M0IDW7-F1
#
_cell.length_a   1.000
_cell.length_b   1.000
_cell.length_c   1.000
_cell.angle_alpha   90.00
_cell.angle_beta   90.00
_cell.angle_gamma   90.00
#
_symmetry.space_group_name_H-M   'P 1'
#
loop_
_entity.id
_entity.type
_entity.pdbx_description
1 polymer ?
#
loop_
_entity_poly.entity_id
_entity_poly.type
_entity_poly.pdbx_seq_one_letter_code
_entity_poly.pdbx_strand_id
1 'polypeptide(L)'
;MNIVYKIGLLIGLLLCGSMVAAQPMVVDEEPIATTAPSLIGVTILGNPALSFSSVNDYQNGVLLNHNTLQLTVSLGLTWSLQVRATGDLRYQTNSIPVSAIGVQSVSLGSRPEVFLSTTDQTLASGLATSLLSAIMLIRYRTTGGPNFLKPAGSYTTGLVFTYSAL
;
A
#
# COMPACT_ATOMS: atom_id res chain seq x y z
N MET A 1 59.17 15.03 1.02
CA MET A 1 59.35 16.41 1.50
C MET A 1 58.60 16.54 2.82
N ASN A 2 59.35 16.57 3.92
CA ASN A 2 58.86 16.59 5.30
C ASN A 2 58.43 18.01 5.66
N ILE A 3 57.25 18.16 6.27
CA ILE A 3 56.93 19.35 7.06
C ILE A 3 56.32 18.88 8.39
N VAL A 4 57.14 19.01 9.43
CA VAL A 4 56.84 18.82 10.84
C VAL A 4 56.43 20.19 11.39
N TYR A 5 55.28 20.29 12.06
CA TYR A 5 54.93 21.47 12.87
C TYR A 5 54.78 21.12 14.35
N LYS A 6 55.32 22.04 15.16
CA LYS A 6 55.68 21.92 16.56
C LYS A 6 54.50 22.14 17.52
N ILE A 7 54.67 21.48 18.65
CA ILE A 7 54.05 21.60 19.98
C ILE A 7 53.77 23.05 20.42
N GLY A 8 52.58 23.25 20.98
CA GLY A 8 52.23 24.35 21.89
C GLY A 8 51.43 23.81 23.08
N LEU A 9 52.14 23.51 24.17
CA LEU A 9 51.60 23.19 25.49
C LEU A 9 51.24 24.50 26.20
N LEU A 10 50.00 24.64 26.69
CA LEU A 10 49.69 25.63 27.73
C LEU A 10 48.82 24.98 28.81
N ILE A 11 49.42 24.81 29.98
CA ILE A 11 48.79 24.35 31.22
C ILE A 11 48.16 25.58 31.88
N GLY A 12 46.83 25.54 32.05
CA GLY A 12 46.08 26.50 32.85
C GLY A 12 45.29 25.76 33.92
N LEU A 13 45.92 25.57 35.09
CA LEU A 13 45.27 25.05 36.29
C LEU A 13 44.65 26.23 37.03
N LEU A 14 43.32 26.32 37.08
CA LEU A 14 42.63 27.23 38.00
C LEU A 14 41.60 26.46 38.80
N LEU A 15 41.84 26.41 40.11
CA LEU A 15 40.95 25.87 41.11
C LEU A 15 39.66 26.69 41.18
N CYS A 16 38.50 26.03 41.01
CA CYS A 16 37.22 26.54 41.47
C CYS A 16 36.59 25.49 42.39
N GLY A 17 36.26 25.92 43.61
CA GLY A 17 35.79 25.08 44.70
C GLY A 17 34.46 24.40 44.41
N SER A 18 34.36 23.15 44.86
CA SER A 18 33.15 22.36 44.81
C SER A 18 32.14 22.85 45.85
N MET A 19 31.11 23.57 45.42
CA MET A 19 29.89 23.67 46.21
C MET A 19 29.09 22.39 46.00
N VAL A 20 29.02 21.57 47.05
CA VAL A 20 28.11 20.42 47.11
C VAL A 20 26.71 20.97 47.30
N ALA A 21 26.00 21.19 46.19
CA ALA A 21 24.55 21.34 46.19
C ALA A 21 23.95 19.94 46.19
N ALA A 22 23.09 19.64 47.17
CA ALA A 22 22.27 18.43 47.16
C ALA A 22 21.41 18.44 45.88
N GLN A 23 21.73 17.57 44.94
CA GLN A 23 20.90 17.41 43.75
C GLN A 23 19.59 16.74 44.18
N PRO A 24 18.42 17.28 43.78
CA PRO A 24 17.16 16.59 43.99
C PRO A 24 17.24 15.25 43.27
N MET A 25 16.95 14.18 44.00
CA MET A 25 16.82 12.83 43.48
C MET A 25 15.80 12.85 42.34
N VAL A 26 16.29 12.78 41.10
CA VAL A 26 15.45 12.55 39.93
C VAL A 26 15.04 11.09 40.02
N VAL A 27 13.75 10.85 40.22
CA VAL A 27 13.15 9.52 40.07
C VAL A 27 13.44 9.09 38.64
N ASP A 28 14.22 8.02 38.46
CA ASP A 28 14.36 7.35 37.17
C ASP A 28 12.97 6.84 36.77
N GLU A 29 12.23 7.65 36.02
CA GLU A 29 11.14 7.13 35.22
C GLU A 29 11.78 6.24 34.16
N GLU A 30 11.60 4.92 34.31
CA GLU A 30 11.88 3.98 33.23
C GLU A 30 11.27 4.57 31.95
N PRO A 31 12.03 4.69 30.85
CA PRO A 31 11.45 5.08 29.59
C PRO A 31 10.44 4.01 29.23
N ILE A 32 9.15 4.32 29.44
CA ILE A 32 8.05 3.53 28.91
C ILE A 32 8.39 3.37 27.43
N ALA A 33 8.67 2.14 27.01
CA ALA A 33 8.92 1.85 25.62
C ALA A 33 7.65 2.25 24.87
N THR A 34 7.64 3.47 24.32
CA THR A 34 6.55 3.97 23.50
C THR A 34 6.63 3.17 22.22
N THR A 35 5.92 2.04 22.18
CA THR A 35 5.75 1.24 20.98
C THR A 35 5.22 2.21 19.93
N ALA A 36 6.06 2.57 18.97
CA ALA A 36 5.65 3.44 17.88
C ALA A 36 4.36 2.84 17.29
N PRO A 37 3.30 3.64 17.07
CA PRO A 37 2.07 3.11 16.53
C PRO A 37 2.39 2.43 15.20
N SER A 38 2.29 1.10 15.16
CA SER A 38 2.41 0.34 13.93
C SER A 38 1.17 0.67 13.10
N LEU A 39 1.25 1.69 12.25
CA LEU A 39 0.15 2.02 11.35
C LEU A 39 0.13 0.94 10.26
N ILE A 40 -0.86 0.05 10.39
CA ILE A 40 -1.19 -1.02 9.46
C ILE A 40 -2.59 -0.67 8.97
N GLY A 41 -2.74 -0.31 7.70
CA GLY A 41 -4.01 0.20 7.22
C GLY A 41 -4.20 0.10 5.71
N VAL A 42 -5.46 -0.08 5.32
CA VAL A 42 -5.94 0.07 3.95
C VAL A 42 -7.08 1.06 3.95
N THR A 43 -7.01 2.04 3.06
CA THR A 43 -8.08 3.03 2.83
C THR A 43 -8.55 2.92 1.39
N ILE A 44 -9.86 2.77 1.17
CA ILE A 44 -10.45 2.81 -0.17
C ILE A 44 -10.60 4.27 -0.61
N LEU A 45 -10.02 4.61 -1.76
CA LEU A 45 -9.97 5.98 -2.30
C LEU A 45 -11.05 6.24 -3.35
N GLY A 46 -11.56 5.21 -4.03
CA GLY A 46 -12.59 5.39 -5.06
C GLY A 46 -13.06 4.11 -5.72
N ASN A 47 -14.02 4.26 -6.62
CA ASN A 47 -14.67 3.17 -7.34
C ASN A 47 -14.28 3.23 -8.83
N PRO A 48 -13.54 2.24 -9.36
CA PRO A 48 -13.17 2.21 -10.77
C PRO A 48 -14.40 1.99 -11.67
N ALA A 49 -14.45 2.66 -12.81
CA ALA A 49 -15.52 2.53 -13.80
C ALA A 49 -14.95 2.32 -15.21
N LEU A 50 -15.30 1.20 -15.83
CA LEU A 50 -14.89 0.83 -17.19
C LEU A 50 -16.04 1.13 -18.15
N SER A 51 -15.79 1.94 -19.18
CA SER A 51 -16.80 2.39 -20.14
C SER A 51 -16.56 1.76 -21.51
N PHE A 52 -17.62 1.20 -22.11
CA PHE A 52 -17.61 0.66 -23.47
C PHE A 52 -18.40 1.59 -24.38
N SER A 53 -17.74 2.14 -25.39
CA SER A 53 -18.28 3.18 -26.28
C SER A 53 -18.13 2.86 -27.76
N SER A 54 -17.19 1.98 -28.11
CA SER A 54 -16.90 1.59 -29.49
C SER A 54 -16.99 0.07 -29.67
N VAL A 55 -17.20 -0.38 -30.91
CA VAL A 55 -17.15 -1.81 -31.26
C VAL A 55 -15.81 -2.43 -30.87
N ASN A 56 -14.72 -1.66 -31.00
CA ASN A 56 -13.39 -2.10 -30.61
C ASN A 56 -13.29 -2.42 -29.10
N ASP A 57 -13.97 -1.64 -28.25
CA ASP A 57 -14.01 -1.88 -26.80
C ASP A 57 -14.70 -3.22 -26.50
N TYR A 58 -15.78 -3.54 -27.20
CA TYR A 58 -16.48 -4.82 -27.05
C TYR A 58 -15.64 -6.00 -27.56
N GLN A 59 -14.81 -5.81 -28.58
CA GLN A 59 -13.97 -6.87 -29.14
C GLN A 59 -12.72 -7.13 -28.29
N ASN A 60 -12.01 -6.07 -27.91
CA ASN A 60 -10.67 -6.17 -27.31
C ASN A 60 -10.67 -5.89 -25.80
N GLY A 61 -11.78 -5.40 -25.27
CA GLY A 61 -11.88 -4.94 -23.89
C GLY A 61 -11.36 -3.51 -23.70
N VAL A 62 -11.40 -3.07 -22.45
CA VAL A 62 -11.02 -1.73 -22.01
C VAL A 62 -10.03 -1.88 -20.86
N LEU A 63 -9.06 -0.97 -20.79
CA LEU A 63 -8.08 -0.89 -19.72
C LEU A 63 -8.21 0.45 -19.00
N LEU A 64 -8.18 0.41 -17.67
CA LEU A 64 -8.19 1.58 -16.79
C LEU A 64 -7.12 1.41 -15.71
N ASN A 65 -6.28 2.43 -15.51
CA ASN A 65 -5.46 2.51 -14.30
C ASN A 65 -6.17 3.45 -13.32
N HIS A 66 -6.39 3.01 -12.08
CA HIS A 66 -7.15 3.75 -11.08
C HIS A 66 -6.48 3.69 -9.71
N ASN A 67 -6.47 4.83 -8.99
CA ASN A 67 -5.99 4.93 -7.62
C ASN A 67 -7.08 4.43 -6.67
N THR A 68 -7.18 3.11 -6.50
CA THR A 68 -8.31 2.50 -5.79
C THR A 68 -8.13 2.51 -4.29
N LEU A 69 -6.91 2.32 -3.79
CA LEU A 69 -6.66 2.24 -2.37
C LEU A 69 -5.32 2.86 -1.97
N GLN A 70 -5.20 3.25 -0.72
CA GLN A 70 -3.94 3.61 -0.09
C GLN A 70 -3.57 2.50 0.89
N LEU A 71 -2.32 2.06 0.83
CA LEU A 71 -1.77 1.04 1.71
C LEU A 71 -0.73 1.67 2.63
N THR A 72 -0.85 1.43 3.94
CA THR A 72 0.18 1.77 4.93
C THR A 72 0.67 0.51 5.64
N VAL A 73 1.98 0.26 5.55
CA VAL A 73 2.67 -0.89 6.15
C VAL A 73 3.87 -0.40 6.94
N SER A 74 3.96 -0.83 8.20
CA SER A 74 5.11 -0.54 9.06
C SER A 74 6.36 -1.30 8.60
N LEU A 75 7.53 -0.72 8.84
CA LEU A 75 8.82 -1.32 8.54
C LEU A 75 8.96 -2.69 9.23
N GLY A 76 9.53 -3.66 8.53
CA GLY A 76 9.87 -4.98 9.04
C GLY A 76 8.75 -6.01 8.95
N LEU A 77 7.55 -5.62 8.51
CA LEU A 77 6.41 -6.53 8.41
C LEU A 77 6.33 -7.21 7.04
N THR A 78 5.98 -8.49 7.05
CA THR A 78 5.55 -9.19 5.84
C THR A 78 4.07 -8.91 5.65
N TRP A 79 3.67 -8.57 4.43
CA TRP A 79 2.30 -8.18 4.14
C TRP A 79 1.74 -8.86 2.89
N SER A 80 0.42 -8.96 2.84
CA SER A 80 -0.34 -9.47 1.70
C SER A 80 -1.64 -8.68 1.54
N LEU A 81 -1.93 -8.32 0.29
CA LEU A 81 -3.15 -7.70 -0.17
C LEU A 81 -3.85 -8.67 -1.10
N GLN A 82 -5.05 -9.08 -0.70
CA GLN A 82 -5.92 -9.94 -1.47
C GLN A 82 -7.14 -9.16 -1.97
N VAL A 83 -7.71 -9.64 -3.06
CA VAL A 83 -8.93 -9.10 -3.65
C VAL A 83 -9.86 -10.25 -4.02
N ARG A 84 -11.16 -10.03 -3.82
CA ARG A 84 -12.23 -10.84 -4.39
C ARG A 84 -13.41 -9.96 -4.76
N ALA A 85 -14.23 -10.46 -5.68
CA ALA A 85 -15.52 -9.86 -5.97
C ALA A 85 -16.61 -10.47 -5.08
N THR A 86 -17.64 -9.70 -4.77
CA THR A 86 -18.83 -10.22 -4.07
C THR A 86 -19.71 -11.09 -4.97
N GLY A 87 -19.57 -10.95 -6.29
CA GLY A 87 -20.27 -11.73 -7.31
C GLY A 87 -20.05 -11.19 -8.72
N ASP A 88 -20.84 -11.68 -9.67
CA ASP A 88 -20.91 -11.14 -11.03
C ASP A 88 -21.36 -9.68 -11.05
N LEU A 89 -20.99 -8.96 -12.11
CA LEU A 89 -21.51 -7.62 -12.32
C LEU A 89 -22.99 -7.71 -12.71
N ARG A 90 -23.86 -6.95 -12.06
CA ARG A 90 -25.31 -7.02 -12.26
C ARG A 90 -25.89 -5.70 -12.75
N TYR A 91 -26.85 -5.80 -13.67
CA TYR A 91 -27.74 -4.72 -14.06
C TYR A 91 -29.12 -5.32 -14.35
N GLN A 92 -30.09 -5.03 -13.47
CA GLN A 92 -31.41 -5.67 -13.51
C GLN A 92 -31.28 -7.22 -13.50
N THR A 93 -31.87 -7.91 -14.48
CA THR A 93 -31.78 -9.37 -14.64
C THR A 93 -30.53 -9.83 -15.40
N ASN A 94 -29.76 -8.91 -15.97
CA ASN A 94 -28.56 -9.23 -16.76
C ASN A 94 -27.33 -9.33 -15.85
N SER A 95 -26.40 -10.22 -16.21
CA SER A 95 -25.12 -10.36 -15.55
C SER A 95 -23.95 -10.44 -16.52
N ILE A 96 -22.79 -9.98 -16.06
CA ILE A 96 -21.49 -10.16 -16.70
C ILE A 96 -20.62 -10.94 -15.72
N PRO A 97 -20.04 -12.09 -16.12
CA PRO A 97 -19.22 -12.89 -15.22
C PRO A 97 -18.01 -12.09 -14.75
N VAL A 98 -17.75 -12.09 -13.44
CA VAL A 98 -16.65 -11.28 -12.90
C VAL A 98 -15.27 -11.76 -13.36
N SER A 99 -15.16 -13.02 -13.78
CA SER A 99 -13.96 -13.59 -14.41
C SER A 99 -13.60 -12.94 -15.75
N ALA A 100 -14.46 -12.11 -16.33
CA ALA A 100 -14.15 -11.28 -17.50
C ALA A 100 -13.36 -10.00 -17.14
N ILE A 101 -13.13 -9.74 -15.85
CA ILE A 101 -12.41 -8.57 -15.34
C ILE A 101 -11.06 -9.00 -14.75
N GLY A 102 -9.97 -8.52 -15.35
CA GLY A 102 -8.61 -8.63 -14.85
C GLY A 102 -8.25 -7.46 -13.94
N VAL A 103 -7.48 -7.75 -12.89
CA VAL A 103 -6.89 -6.74 -12.01
C VAL A 103 -5.40 -6.99 -11.82
N GLN A 104 -4.63 -5.91 -11.74
CA GLN A 104 -3.19 -5.97 -11.57
C GLN A 104 -2.72 -4.78 -10.71
N SER A 105 -1.89 -5.04 -9.70
CA SER A 105 -1.17 -3.95 -9.03
C SER A 105 -0.02 -3.46 -9.89
N VAL A 106 0.02 -2.15 -10.17
CA VAL A 106 1.07 -1.52 -10.97
C VAL A 106 2.14 -0.87 -10.06
N SER A 107 1.75 -0.40 -8.88
CA SER A 107 2.63 0.37 -7.98
C SER A 107 3.67 -0.46 -7.22
N LEU A 108 3.43 -1.75 -6.94
CA LEU A 108 4.27 -2.55 -6.02
C LEU A 108 5.05 -3.66 -6.73
N GLY A 109 5.69 -3.29 -7.84
CA GLY A 109 6.42 -4.20 -8.72
C GLY A 109 5.50 -4.90 -9.73
N SER A 110 6.10 -5.54 -10.74
CA SER A 110 5.34 -6.28 -11.75
C SER A 110 4.74 -7.54 -11.14
N ARG A 111 3.47 -7.47 -10.76
CA ARG A 111 2.66 -8.62 -10.34
C ARG A 111 1.86 -9.14 -11.52
N PRO A 112 1.61 -10.46 -11.63
CA PRO A 112 0.77 -10.99 -12.70
C PRO A 112 -0.64 -10.40 -12.59
N GLU A 113 -1.27 -10.21 -13.74
CA GLU A 113 -2.71 -9.93 -13.78
C GLU A 113 -3.46 -11.15 -13.25
N VAL A 114 -4.46 -10.91 -12.41
CA VAL A 114 -5.38 -11.94 -11.92
C VAL A 114 -6.79 -11.62 -12.39
N PHE A 115 -7.50 -12.62 -12.93
CA PHE A 115 -8.92 -12.48 -13.25
C PHE A 115 -9.75 -12.66 -11.99
N LEU A 116 -10.61 -11.68 -11.73
CA LEU A 116 -11.41 -11.64 -10.52
C LEU A 116 -12.27 -12.89 -10.36
N SER A 117 -12.45 -13.30 -9.11
CA SER A 117 -13.37 -14.36 -8.74
C SER A 117 -14.03 -14.03 -7.40
N THR A 118 -14.94 -14.89 -6.95
CA THR A 118 -15.57 -14.78 -5.62
C THR A 118 -14.70 -15.33 -4.49
N THR A 119 -13.56 -15.95 -4.81
CA THR A 119 -12.56 -16.41 -3.84
C THR A 119 -11.42 -15.40 -3.71
N ASP A 120 -10.78 -15.36 -2.55
CA ASP A 120 -9.66 -14.45 -2.29
C ASP A 120 -8.46 -14.77 -3.20
N GLN A 121 -7.96 -13.74 -3.88
CA GLN A 121 -6.82 -13.82 -4.78
C GLN A 121 -5.76 -12.83 -4.34
N THR A 122 -4.50 -13.28 -4.21
CA THR A 122 -3.39 -12.39 -3.87
C THR A 122 -3.12 -11.43 -5.02
N LEU A 123 -3.30 -10.13 -4.77
CA LEU A 123 -3.03 -9.05 -5.72
C LEU A 123 -1.59 -8.54 -5.58
N ALA A 124 -1.10 -8.42 -4.35
CA ALA A 124 0.27 -8.03 -4.05
C ALA A 124 0.70 -8.53 -2.67
N SER A 125 1.98 -8.76 -2.48
CA SER A 125 2.57 -9.12 -1.18
C SER A 125 4.03 -8.70 -1.13
N GLY A 126 4.65 -8.71 0.05
CA GLY A 126 6.08 -8.43 0.18
C GLY A 126 6.55 -8.26 1.60
N LEU A 127 7.82 -7.92 1.74
CA LEU A 127 8.43 -7.48 3.01
C LEU A 127 8.62 -5.96 2.94
N ALA A 128 8.07 -5.24 3.92
CA ALA A 128 8.27 -3.80 4.02
C ALA A 128 9.68 -3.50 4.56
N THR A 129 10.62 -3.16 3.67
CA THR A 129 12.00 -2.75 4.06
C THR A 129 12.11 -1.29 4.47
N SER A 130 11.03 -0.53 4.34
CA SER A 130 10.84 0.83 4.83
C SER A 130 9.37 1.00 5.22
N LEU A 131 9.05 2.09 5.94
CA LEU A 131 7.66 2.49 6.11
C LEU A 131 7.04 2.69 4.71
N LEU A 132 6.04 1.88 4.36
CA LEU A 132 5.31 1.99 3.11
C LEU A 132 4.05 2.78 3.40
N SER A 133 3.87 3.93 2.74
CA SER A 133 2.59 4.63 2.66
C SER A 133 2.41 5.05 1.21
N ALA A 134 1.63 4.29 0.46
CA ALA A 134 1.56 4.45 -0.99
C ALA A 134 0.12 4.35 -1.49
N ILE A 135 -0.21 5.25 -2.42
CA ILE A 135 -1.39 5.12 -3.26
C ILE A 135 -1.15 4.00 -4.26
N MET A 136 -2.05 3.03 -4.25
CA MET A 136 -2.01 1.84 -5.08
C MET A 136 -2.76 2.09 -6.37
N LEU A 137 -1.99 2.20 -7.46
CA LEU A 137 -2.50 2.19 -8.81
C LEU A 137 -2.82 0.75 -9.19
N ILE A 138 -4.11 0.45 -9.30
CA ILE A 138 -4.61 -0.83 -9.76
C ILE A 138 -5.05 -0.65 -11.21
N ARG A 139 -4.52 -1.51 -12.08
CA ARG A 139 -4.99 -1.65 -13.44
C ARG A 139 -6.16 -2.61 -13.45
N TYR A 140 -7.27 -2.16 -14.03
CA TYR A 140 -8.44 -2.95 -14.33
C TYR A 140 -8.49 -3.16 -15.83
N ARG A 141 -8.82 -4.37 -16.27
CA ARG A 141 -8.96 -4.69 -17.69
C ARG A 141 -10.17 -5.58 -17.90
N THR A 142 -10.88 -5.41 -19.00
CA THR A 142 -11.86 -6.39 -19.44
C THR A 142 -11.28 -7.29 -20.53
N THR A 143 -11.73 -8.53 -20.62
CA THR A 143 -11.30 -9.45 -21.71
C THR A 143 -11.86 -9.09 -23.08
N GLY A 144 -12.86 -8.19 -23.14
CA GLY A 144 -13.74 -8.09 -24.31
C GLY A 144 -14.55 -9.38 -24.51
N GLY A 145 -15.25 -9.45 -25.64
CA GLY A 145 -15.97 -10.63 -26.10
C GLY A 145 -17.47 -10.67 -25.74
N PRO A 146 -18.11 -11.82 -25.96
CA PRO A 146 -19.58 -11.97 -25.91
C PRO A 146 -20.18 -11.71 -24.52
N ASN A 147 -19.38 -11.80 -23.46
CA ASN A 147 -19.79 -11.48 -22.10
C ASN A 147 -20.29 -10.03 -21.95
N PHE A 148 -19.80 -9.11 -22.79
CA PHE A 148 -20.15 -7.68 -22.75
C PHE A 148 -21.25 -7.30 -23.76
N LEU A 149 -21.74 -8.23 -24.58
CA LEU A 149 -22.88 -8.02 -25.49
C LEU A 149 -24.19 -8.10 -24.70
N LYS A 150 -24.42 -7.11 -23.83
CA LYS A 150 -25.57 -7.00 -22.95
C LYS A 150 -26.32 -5.69 -23.21
N PRO A 151 -27.59 -5.56 -22.77
CA PRO A 151 -28.29 -4.28 -22.84
C PRO A 151 -27.49 -3.17 -22.17
N ALA A 152 -27.54 -1.97 -22.74
CA ALA A 152 -26.85 -0.81 -22.21
C ALA A 152 -27.28 -0.53 -20.76
N GLY A 153 -26.31 -0.26 -19.89
CA GLY A 153 -26.53 -0.04 -18.48
C GLY A 153 -25.24 -0.11 -17.66
N SER A 154 -25.33 0.28 -16.40
CA SER A 154 -24.21 0.21 -15.46
C SER A 154 -24.24 -1.12 -14.72
N TYR A 155 -23.33 -2.03 -15.07
CA TYR A 155 -23.15 -3.30 -14.39
C TYR A 155 -22.19 -3.12 -13.22
N THR A 156 -22.61 -3.45 -12.01
CA THR A 156 -21.81 -3.22 -10.80
C THR A 156 -21.59 -4.50 -10.01
N THR A 157 -20.45 -4.58 -9.33
CA THR A 157 -20.13 -5.60 -8.32
C THR A 157 -19.32 -4.95 -7.19
N GLY A 158 -19.32 -5.56 -6.01
CA GLY A 158 -18.48 -5.14 -4.90
C GLY A 158 -17.11 -5.80 -4.98
N LEU A 159 -16.06 -5.05 -4.67
CA LEU A 159 -14.73 -5.62 -4.44
C LEU A 159 -14.45 -5.60 -2.94
N VAL A 160 -13.97 -6.74 -2.42
CA VAL A 160 -13.48 -6.87 -1.05
C VAL A 160 -11.98 -6.98 -1.11
N PHE A 161 -11.31 -6.06 -0.44
CA PHE A 161 -9.86 -6.09 -0.26
C PHE A 161 -9.55 -6.57 1.15
N THR A 162 -8.79 -7.64 1.25
CA THR A 162 -8.33 -8.21 2.53
C THR A 162 -6.85 -7.91 2.66
N TYR A 163 -6.47 -7.36 3.81
CA TYR A 163 -5.09 -7.01 4.12
C TYR A 163 -4.64 -7.71 5.39
N SER A 164 -3.45 -8.30 5.33
CA SER A 164 -2.81 -8.99 6.44
C SER A 164 -1.34 -8.56 6.54
N ALA A 165 -0.86 -8.30 7.75
CA ALA A 165 0.55 -8.04 8.03
C ALA A 165 0.98 -8.82 9.29
N LEU A 166 2.20 -9.37 9.24
CA LEU A 166 2.82 -10.20 10.28
C LEU A 166 4.26 -9.75 10.54
#